data_AF-A0A846EG65-F1
#
_entry.id   AF-A0A846EG65-F1
#
_cell.length_a   1.000
_cell.length_b   1.000
_cell.length_c   1.000
_cell.angle_alpha   90.00
_cell.angle_beta   90.00
_cell.angle_gamma   90.00
#
_symmetry.space_group_name_H-M   'P 1'
#
loop_
_entity.id
_entity.type
_entity.pdbx_description
1 polymer ?
#
loop_
_entity_poly.entity_id
_entity_poly.type
_entity_poly.pdbx_seq_one_letter_code
_entity_poly.pdbx_strand_id
1 'polypeptide(L)'
;MTIPVTFRVVGIYCYFQTLQVPVEPTATVKEVMEAIQNMGLRFSFETNSTGSFVNKLSYDYQSNGNHPSKRPSNTSRQNLDGSHSIEESGNGNVSTVWQYYRSTTVKIGGSPFEIKTITPGQPSFATTSLNKDVNIPSGSSIQAYNLTWRLVSIVGSGK
;
A
#
# COMPACT_ATOMS: atom_id res chain seq x y z
N MET A 1 9.14 2.99 17.86
CA MET A 1 9.72 4.02 16.95
C MET A 1 8.62 4.47 15.97
N THR A 2 8.88 5.46 15.12
CA THR A 2 8.01 5.81 13.98
C THR A 2 8.84 5.85 12.70
N ILE A 3 8.29 5.32 11.60
CA ILE A 3 8.92 5.39 10.28
C ILE A 3 8.05 6.20 9.30
N PRO A 4 8.65 6.95 8.37
CA PRO A 4 7.92 7.62 7.31
C PRO A 4 7.45 6.62 6.24
N VAL A 5 6.15 6.58 5.98
CA VAL A 5 5.54 5.72 4.96
C VAL A 5 4.69 6.52 3.98
N THR A 6 5.02 6.43 2.69
CA THR A 6 4.12 6.82 1.60
C THR A 6 3.20 5.64 1.31
N PHE A 7 1.89 5.77 1.57
CA PHE A 7 0.93 4.69 1.38
C PHE A 7 -0.03 5.00 0.24
N ARG A 8 -0.20 4.05 -0.69
CA ARG A 8 -1.11 4.19 -1.83
C ARG A 8 -1.92 2.92 -2.03
N VAL A 9 -3.21 3.06 -2.30
CA VAL A 9 -4.06 1.97 -2.82
C VAL A 9 -4.71 2.44 -4.12
N VAL A 10 -4.26 1.85 -5.22
CA VAL A 10 -4.79 2.08 -6.55
C VAL A 10 -6.15 1.40 -6.67
N GLY A 11 -7.12 2.09 -7.28
CA GLY A 11 -8.48 1.58 -7.50
C GLY A 11 -9.52 2.13 -6.50
N ILE A 12 -9.14 2.34 -5.24
CA ILE A 12 -10.01 2.96 -4.21
C ILE A 12 -9.59 4.39 -3.84
N TYR A 13 -8.63 4.96 -4.57
CA TYR A 13 -8.16 6.35 -4.42
C TYR A 13 -7.64 6.71 -3.01
N CYS A 14 -7.07 5.74 -2.29
CA CYS A 14 -6.40 5.98 -1.02
C CYS A 14 -4.95 6.43 -1.28
N TYR A 15 -4.61 7.66 -0.90
CA TYR A 15 -3.25 8.19 -1.04
C TYR A 15 -2.83 9.02 0.18
N PHE A 16 -1.80 8.55 0.86
CA PHE A 16 -1.13 9.27 1.95
C PHE A 16 0.34 9.49 1.57
N GLN A 17 0.72 10.77 1.42
CA GLN A 17 2.02 11.12 0.85
C GLN A 17 3.19 10.84 1.80
N THR A 18 3.05 11.07 3.11
CA THR A 18 4.06 10.68 4.12
C THR A 18 3.40 10.60 5.50
N LEU A 19 3.07 9.40 5.93
CA LEU A 19 2.57 9.11 7.27
C LEU A 19 3.74 8.82 8.21
N GLN A 20 3.65 9.29 9.45
CA GLN A 20 4.53 8.81 10.53
C GLN A 20 3.86 7.59 11.16
N VAL A 21 4.26 6.40 10.71
CA VAL A 21 3.64 5.14 11.12
C VAL A 21 4.38 4.59 12.35
N PRO A 22 3.69 4.25 13.45
CA PRO A 22 4.30 3.84 14.72
C PRO A 22 4.79 2.39 14.71
N VAL A 23 5.74 2.08 13.83
CA VAL A 23 6.35 0.75 13.68
C VAL A 23 7.87 0.87 13.46
N GLU A 24 8.56 -0.27 13.56
CA GLU A 24 9.99 -0.38 13.25
C GLU A 24 10.21 -0.63 11.74
N PRO A 25 11.40 -0.31 11.18
CA PRO A 25 11.74 -0.61 9.79
C PRO A 25 11.58 -2.07 9.36
N THR A 26 11.74 -2.99 10.31
CA THR A 26 11.63 -4.45 10.12
C THR A 26 10.19 -4.95 10.15
N ALA A 27 9.23 -4.09 10.47
CA ALA A 27 7.81 -4.45 10.48
C ALA A 27 7.38 -4.98 9.11
N THR A 28 6.54 -6.00 9.14
CA THR A 28 5.92 -6.60 7.97
C THR A 28 4.96 -5.63 7.30
N VAL A 29 4.66 -5.88 6.02
CA VAL A 29 3.65 -5.10 5.30
C VAL A 29 2.29 -5.16 6.02
N LYS A 30 1.94 -6.31 6.60
CA LYS A 30 0.72 -6.46 7.41
C LYS A 30 0.73 -5.53 8.63
N GLU A 31 1.79 -5.55 9.43
CA GLU A 31 1.90 -4.69 10.63
C GLU A 31 1.84 -3.19 10.26
N VAL A 32 2.43 -2.81 9.12
CA VAL A 32 2.34 -1.43 8.61
C VAL A 32 0.90 -1.08 8.25
N MET A 33 0.16 -1.97 7.58
CA MET A 33 -1.25 -1.74 7.25
C MET A 33 -2.14 -1.68 8.49
N GLU A 34 -1.91 -2.55 9.47
CA GLU A 34 -2.61 -2.55 10.75
C GLU A 34 -2.36 -1.24 11.50
N ALA A 35 -1.11 -0.77 11.56
CA ALA A 35 -0.76 0.50 12.15
C ALA A 35 -1.46 1.67 11.44
N ILE A 36 -1.48 1.70 10.10
CA ILE A 36 -2.18 2.73 9.32
C ILE A 36 -3.70 2.70 9.59
N GLN A 37 -4.32 1.52 9.65
CA GLN A 37 -5.74 1.38 9.99
C GLN A 37 -6.04 1.91 11.41
N ASN A 38 -5.15 1.61 12.37
CA ASN A 38 -5.28 2.05 13.76
C ASN A 38 -5.01 3.55 13.97
N MET A 39 -4.41 4.24 13.00
CA MET A 39 -4.23 5.70 13.04
C MET A 39 -5.53 6.48 12.80
N GLY A 40 -6.67 5.79 12.57
CA GLY A 40 -7.96 6.44 12.33
C GLY A 40 -8.08 7.09 10.95
N LEU A 41 -7.23 6.69 9.99
CA LEU A 41 -7.12 7.28 8.66
C LEU A 41 -8.26 6.87 7.70
N ARG A 42 -9.36 6.31 8.23
CA ARG A 42 -10.55 5.84 7.48
C ARG A 42 -10.20 4.87 6.33
N PHE A 43 -9.02 4.26 6.44
CA PHE A 43 -8.55 3.14 5.66
C PHE A 43 -8.80 1.86 6.45
N SER A 44 -9.29 0.83 5.79
CA SER A 44 -9.36 -0.50 6.36
C SER A 44 -9.04 -1.58 5.34
N PHE A 45 -8.64 -2.74 5.84
CA PHE A 45 -8.45 -3.92 5.03
C PHE A 45 -9.00 -5.15 5.73
N GLU A 46 -9.44 -6.12 4.95
CA GLU A 46 -9.87 -7.43 5.44
C GLU A 46 -8.99 -8.50 4.81
N THR A 47 -8.69 -9.53 5.59
CA THR A 47 -7.90 -10.66 5.13
C THR A 47 -8.76 -11.90 5.00
N ASN A 48 -8.25 -12.91 4.28
CA ASN A 48 -8.81 -14.25 4.36
C ASN A 48 -8.68 -14.83 5.79
N SER A 49 -9.29 -15.99 6.03
CA SER A 49 -9.29 -16.67 7.34
C SER A 49 -7.89 -17.02 7.87
N THR A 50 -6.92 -17.22 6.98
CA THR A 50 -5.53 -17.50 7.36
C THR A 50 -4.70 -16.23 7.59
N GLY A 51 -5.28 -15.05 7.36
CA GLY A 51 -4.59 -13.76 7.50
C GLY A 51 -3.43 -13.57 6.52
N SER A 52 -3.39 -14.35 5.44
CA SER A 52 -2.26 -14.44 4.50
C SER A 52 -2.48 -13.67 3.21
N PHE A 53 -3.74 -13.37 2.88
CA PHE A 53 -4.13 -12.60 1.69
C PHE A 53 -5.07 -11.46 2.09
N VAL A 54 -5.01 -10.36 1.35
CA VAL A 54 -5.94 -9.23 1.50
C VAL A 54 -7.12 -9.50 0.59
N ASN A 55 -8.31 -9.69 1.16
CA ASN A 55 -9.53 -9.91 0.38
C ASN A 55 -10.17 -8.59 -0.02
N LYS A 56 -10.04 -7.56 0.81
CA LYS A 56 -10.73 -6.30 0.64
C LYS A 56 -9.87 -5.15 1.11
N LEU A 57 -9.90 -4.07 0.34
CA LEU A 57 -9.39 -2.77 0.78
C LEU A 57 -10.53 -1.77 0.69
N SER A 58 -10.69 -0.99 1.75
CA SER A 58 -11.74 0.04 1.85
C SER A 58 -11.14 1.38 2.27
N TYR A 59 -11.72 2.44 1.75
CA TYR A 59 -11.32 3.80 2.06
C TYR A 59 -12.53 4.75 1.99
N ASP A 60 -12.75 5.52 3.04
CA ASP A 60 -13.80 6.55 3.07
C ASP A 60 -13.22 7.91 2.65
N TYR A 61 -13.50 8.28 1.40
CA TYR A 61 -13.01 9.50 0.79
C TYR A 61 -13.73 10.71 1.37
N GLN A 62 -12.95 11.68 1.85
CA GLN A 62 -13.45 12.97 2.28
C GLN A 62 -12.52 14.08 1.78
N SER A 63 -13.12 15.03 1.08
CA SER A 63 -12.43 16.24 0.61
C SER A 63 -11.97 17.16 1.75
N ASN A 64 -12.62 17.09 2.91
CA ASN A 64 -12.41 17.97 4.06
C ASN A 64 -12.07 17.15 5.32
N GLY A 65 -10.88 17.36 5.91
CA GLY A 65 -10.45 16.68 7.14
C GLY A 65 -8.96 16.85 7.44
N ASN A 66 -8.47 16.28 8.56
CA ASN A 66 -7.06 16.35 8.97
C ASN A 66 -6.12 15.54 8.06
N HIS A 67 -6.66 14.55 7.35
CA HIS A 67 -5.97 13.77 6.32
C HIS A 67 -6.83 13.72 5.06
N PRO A 68 -6.94 14.84 4.31
CA PRO A 68 -7.82 14.91 3.16
C PRO A 68 -7.29 13.97 2.08
N SER A 69 -8.13 13.06 1.62
CA SER A 69 -7.80 12.30 0.42
C SER A 69 -7.98 13.18 -0.79
N LYS A 70 -6.99 13.18 -1.68
CA LYS A 70 -7.10 13.83 -2.98
C LYS A 70 -7.26 12.77 -4.04
N ARG A 71 -8.39 12.80 -4.73
CA ARG A 71 -8.62 11.95 -5.88
C ARG A 71 -7.68 12.38 -7.01
N PRO A 72 -7.03 11.45 -7.73
CA PRO A 72 -6.24 11.79 -8.91
C PRO A 72 -7.11 12.50 -9.95
N SER A 73 -6.59 13.57 -10.54
CA SER A 73 -7.31 14.47 -11.46
C SER A 73 -7.80 13.81 -12.75
N ASN A 74 -7.33 12.61 -13.06
CA ASN A 74 -7.60 11.86 -14.29
C ASN A 74 -8.73 10.81 -14.16
N THR A 75 -9.69 11.00 -13.26
CA THR A 75 -10.71 9.97 -12.96
C THR A 75 -12.12 10.49 -13.29
N SER A 76 -12.88 9.74 -14.07
CA SER A 76 -14.13 10.20 -14.73
C SER A 76 -15.39 10.26 -13.86
N ARG A 77 -15.40 9.68 -12.64
CA ARG A 77 -16.55 9.75 -11.72
C ARG A 77 -16.63 11.09 -10.98
N GLN A 78 -17.81 11.62 -10.68
CA GLN A 78 -17.95 12.82 -9.84
C GLN A 78 -17.31 12.64 -8.46
N ASN A 79 -16.83 13.74 -7.87
CA ASN A 79 -16.35 13.80 -6.49
C ASN A 79 -17.55 13.65 -5.56
N LEU A 80 -17.88 12.41 -5.20
CA LEU A 80 -18.82 12.14 -4.13
C LEU A 80 -17.99 11.63 -2.96
N ASP A 81 -18.03 12.36 -1.84
CA ASP A 81 -17.56 11.81 -0.57
C ASP A 81 -18.26 10.46 -0.34
N GLY A 82 -17.55 9.49 0.25
CA GLY A 82 -18.12 8.18 0.52
C GLY A 82 -17.12 7.04 0.59
N SER A 83 -17.65 5.89 1.00
CA SER A 83 -16.88 4.65 1.14
C SER A 83 -16.66 3.97 -0.21
N HIS A 84 -15.40 3.75 -0.55
CA HIS A 84 -14.97 2.93 -1.67
C HIS A 84 -14.32 1.66 -1.15
N SER A 85 -14.93 0.52 -1.44
CA SER A 85 -14.34 -0.79 -1.16
C SER A 85 -14.23 -1.61 -2.42
N ILE A 86 -13.11 -2.30 -2.60
CA ILE A 86 -12.93 -3.26 -3.68
C ILE A 86 -12.48 -4.59 -3.08
N GLU A 87 -13.21 -5.63 -3.43
CA GLU A 87 -12.98 -7.01 -3.01
C GLU A 87 -12.32 -7.81 -4.14
N GLU A 88 -11.50 -8.79 -3.78
CA GLU A 88 -11.07 -9.84 -4.70
C GLU A 88 -12.30 -10.61 -5.19
N SER A 89 -12.31 -10.96 -6.48
CA SER A 89 -13.40 -11.67 -7.11
C SER A 89 -12.85 -12.75 -8.03
N GLY A 90 -13.37 -13.97 -7.94
CA GLY A 90 -13.08 -15.06 -8.87
C GLY A 90 -14.31 -15.40 -9.70
N ASN A 91 -14.24 -15.18 -11.01
CA ASN A 91 -15.28 -15.57 -11.96
C ASN A 91 -14.67 -16.45 -13.07
N GLY A 92 -14.63 -17.75 -12.80
CA GLY A 92 -14.24 -18.80 -13.74
C GLY A 92 -12.78 -18.70 -14.21
N ASN A 93 -12.56 -17.91 -15.27
CA ASN A 93 -11.27 -17.76 -15.95
C ASN A 93 -10.51 -16.50 -15.57
N VAL A 94 -11.13 -15.55 -14.87
CA VAL A 94 -10.47 -14.33 -14.41
C VAL A 94 -10.67 -14.21 -12.91
N SER A 95 -9.58 -14.01 -12.20
CA SER A 95 -9.58 -13.69 -10.77
C SER A 95 -8.92 -12.35 -10.57
N THR A 96 -9.51 -11.47 -9.77
CA THR A 96 -8.85 -10.26 -9.31
C THR A 96 -8.18 -10.55 -7.98
N VAL A 97 -6.91 -10.14 -7.84
CA VAL A 97 -6.15 -10.29 -6.61
C VAL A 97 -5.42 -9.01 -6.25
N TRP A 98 -5.23 -8.76 -4.97
CA TRP A 98 -4.45 -7.64 -4.46
C TRP A 98 -2.96 -7.95 -4.49
N GLN A 99 -2.21 -7.05 -5.13
CA GLN A 99 -0.75 -7.07 -5.15
C GLN A 99 -0.20 -5.81 -4.51
N TYR A 100 0.93 -5.93 -3.83
CA TYR A 100 1.64 -4.79 -3.27
C TYR A 100 3.07 -4.66 -3.81
N TYR A 101 3.53 -3.42 -3.87
CA TYR A 101 4.86 -3.00 -4.29
C TYR A 101 5.50 -2.23 -3.14
N ARG A 102 6.79 -2.51 -2.91
CA ARG A 102 7.59 -1.79 -1.93
C ARG A 102 8.73 -1.07 -2.64
N SER A 103 9.06 0.11 -2.18
CA SER A 103 10.28 0.83 -2.55
C SER A 103 10.69 1.73 -1.40
N THR A 104 11.89 2.30 -1.47
CA THR A 104 12.38 3.23 -0.46
C THR A 104 12.89 4.47 -1.14
N THR A 105 12.38 5.63 -0.74
CA THR A 105 12.94 6.92 -1.14
C THR A 105 14.07 7.27 -0.17
N VAL A 106 15.26 7.45 -0.72
CA VAL A 106 16.46 7.88 0.03
C VAL A 106 16.94 9.24 -0.48
N LYS A 107 17.77 9.91 0.31
CA LYS A 107 18.46 11.13 -0.10
C LYS A 107 19.96 10.85 -0.26
N ILE A 108 20.49 11.07 -1.45
CA ILE A 108 21.92 10.88 -1.79
C ILE A 108 22.44 12.22 -2.34
N GLY A 109 23.47 12.79 -1.70
CA GLY A 109 24.07 14.06 -2.16
C GLY A 109 23.05 15.20 -2.28
N GLY A 110 22.04 15.23 -1.41
CA GLY A 110 20.97 16.25 -1.46
C GLY A 110 19.76 15.90 -2.34
N SER A 111 19.88 14.92 -3.23
CA SER A 111 18.84 14.58 -4.22
C SER A 111 18.05 13.33 -3.79
N PRO A 112 16.72 13.31 -4.01
CA PRO A 112 15.91 12.12 -3.74
C PRO A 112 16.17 11.04 -4.80
N PHE A 113 16.27 9.79 -4.36
CA PHE A 113 16.42 8.62 -5.22
C PHE A 113 15.49 7.51 -4.74
N GLU A 114 14.86 6.79 -5.66
CA GLU A 114 13.99 5.66 -5.32
C GLU A 114 14.72 4.33 -5.53
N ILE A 115 14.80 3.53 -4.46
CA ILE A 115 15.32 2.16 -4.47
C ILE A 115 14.14 1.22 -4.51
N LYS A 116 13.93 0.56 -5.66
CA LYS A 116 12.89 -0.45 -5.82
C LYS A 116 13.31 -1.75 -5.15
N THR A 117 12.43 -2.34 -4.33
CA THR A 117 12.66 -3.71 -3.86
C THR A 117 12.16 -4.66 -4.95
N ILE A 118 13.06 -5.46 -5.51
CA ILE A 118 12.69 -6.48 -6.48
C ILE A 118 12.47 -7.77 -5.71
N THR A 119 11.21 -8.16 -5.52
CA THR A 119 10.91 -9.51 -5.03
C THR A 119 10.31 -10.32 -6.18
N PRO A 120 10.90 -11.48 -6.55
CA PRO A 120 10.31 -12.37 -7.53
C PRO A 120 8.91 -12.84 -7.09
N GLY A 121 7.93 -12.76 -7.99
CA GLY A 121 6.53 -13.09 -7.69
C GLY A 121 5.86 -12.08 -6.74
N GLN A 122 4.84 -12.52 -6.01
CA GLN A 122 4.19 -11.73 -4.95
C GLN A 122 4.48 -12.38 -3.59
N PRO A 123 5.42 -11.85 -2.79
CA PRO A 123 5.70 -12.40 -1.47
C PRO A 123 4.54 -12.14 -0.50
N SER A 124 4.36 -13.01 0.50
CA SER A 124 3.31 -12.84 1.51
C SER A 124 3.48 -11.52 2.28
N PHE A 125 2.43 -10.69 2.31
CA PHE A 125 2.47 -9.41 3.03
C PHE A 125 2.55 -9.60 4.55
N ALA A 126 2.09 -10.76 5.05
CA ALA A 126 2.09 -11.10 6.48
C ALA A 126 3.48 -11.43 7.03
N THR A 127 4.45 -11.76 6.17
CA THR A 127 5.81 -12.18 6.61
C THR A 127 6.93 -11.39 5.95
N THR A 128 6.61 -10.48 5.04
CA THR A 128 7.59 -9.68 4.32
C THR A 128 7.79 -8.34 5.02
N SER A 129 8.95 -8.15 5.63
CA SER A 129 9.36 -6.85 6.20
C SER A 129 9.37 -5.75 5.16
N LEU A 130 9.00 -4.53 5.54
CA LEU A 130 8.92 -3.39 4.64
C LEU A 130 10.28 -3.09 4.00
N ASN A 131 11.36 -3.18 4.78
CA ASN A 131 12.74 -2.98 4.34
C ASN A 131 13.42 -4.22 3.72
N LYS A 132 12.70 -5.34 3.53
CA LYS A 132 13.31 -6.55 2.96
C LYS A 132 13.84 -6.29 1.55
N ASP A 133 15.08 -6.73 1.29
CA ASP A 133 15.83 -6.55 0.03
C ASP A 133 16.16 -5.08 -0.30
N VAL A 134 16.06 -4.17 0.66
CA VAL A 134 16.48 -2.77 0.50
C VAL A 134 17.97 -2.63 0.83
N ASN A 135 18.78 -2.36 -0.18
CA ASN A 135 20.19 -2.00 0.01
C ASN A 135 20.36 -0.48 0.01
N ILE A 136 20.44 0.11 1.21
CA ILE A 136 20.64 1.56 1.36
C ILE A 136 22.12 1.90 1.14
N PRO A 137 22.47 2.77 0.18
CA PRO A 137 23.85 3.18 -0.02
C PRO A 137 24.40 3.92 1.21
N SER A 138 25.68 3.70 1.53
CA SER A 138 26.36 4.41 2.61
C SER A 138 26.26 5.93 2.45
N GLY A 139 26.06 6.64 3.57
CA GLY A 139 25.87 8.10 3.56
C GLY A 139 24.49 8.57 3.08
N SER A 140 23.55 7.64 2.83
CA SER A 140 22.17 7.98 2.51
C SER A 140 21.30 8.05 3.76
N SER A 141 20.24 8.85 3.72
CA SER A 141 19.17 8.84 4.72
C SER A 141 17.85 8.41 4.08
N ILE A 142 17.10 7.56 4.78
CA ILE A 142 15.76 7.16 4.35
C ILE A 142 14.81 8.35 4.55
N GLN A 143 14.09 8.72 3.50
CA GLN A 143 13.07 9.76 3.53
C GLN A 143 11.69 9.16 3.71
N ALA A 144 11.39 8.03 3.05
CA ALA A 144 10.14 7.30 3.19
C ALA A 144 10.31 5.86 2.69
N TYR A 145 9.58 4.95 3.29
CA TYR A 145 9.22 3.68 2.66
C TYR A 145 7.93 3.88 1.86
N ASN A 146 7.88 3.39 0.63
CA ASN A 146 6.70 3.49 -0.21
C ASN A 146 6.03 2.13 -0.28
N LEU A 147 4.74 2.08 0.06
CA LEU A 147 3.89 0.90 -0.04
C LEU A 147 2.72 1.21 -0.96
N THR A 148 2.64 0.50 -2.08
CA THR A 148 1.56 0.68 -3.08
C THR A 148 0.82 -0.63 -3.27
N TRP A 149 -0.49 -0.61 -3.08
CA TRP A 149 -1.41 -1.71 -3.39
C TRP A 149 -2.12 -1.46 -4.71
N ARG A 150 -2.35 -2.52 -5.49
CA ARG A 150 -3.14 -2.50 -6.72
C ARG A 150 -3.93 -3.79 -6.86
N LEU A 151 -5.14 -3.70 -7.41
CA LEU A 151 -5.88 -4.88 -7.83
C LEU A 151 -5.42 -5.26 -9.23
N VAL A 152 -5.08 -6.52 -9.44
CA VAL A 152 -4.73 -7.06 -10.76
C VAL A 152 -5.68 -8.17 -11.16
N SER A 153 -6.02 -8.22 -12.44
CA SER A 153 -6.72 -9.38 -13.01
C SER A 153 -5.69 -10.41 -13.44
N ILE A 154 -5.85 -11.63 -12.95
CA ILE A 154 -5.10 -12.82 -13.35
C ILE A 154 -6.05 -13.69 -14.16
N VAL A 155 -5.66 -14.00 -15.39
CA VAL A 155 -6.37 -14.99 -16.21
C VAL A 155 -5.84 -16.36 -15.83
N GLY A 156 -6.70 -17.24 -15.33
CA GLY A 156 -6.37 -18.63 -15.14
C GLY A 156 -6.11 -19.26 -16.51
N SER A 157 -4.91 -19.80 -16.72
CA SER A 157 -4.69 -20.74 -17.81
C SER A 157 -5.60 -21.93 -17.56
N GLY A 158 -6.68 -22.06 -18.35
CA GLY A 158 -7.55 -23.24 -18.31
C GLY A 158 -6.69 -24.49 -18.34
N LYS A 159 -6.96 -25.42 -17.42
CA LYS A 159 -6.40 -26.77 -17.49
C LYS A 159 -6.99 -27.50 -18.68
#